data_AF-A0AA37K0Z1-F1
#
_entry.id   AF-A0AA37K0Z1-F1
#
_cell.length_a   1.000
_cell.length_b   1.000
_cell.length_c   1.000
_cell.angle_alpha   90.00
_cell.angle_beta   90.00
_cell.angle_gamma   90.00
#
_symmetry.space_group_name_H-M   'P 1'
#
loop_
_entity.id
_entity.type
_entity.pdbx_description
1 polymer ?
#
loop_
_entity_poly.entity_id
_entity_poly.type
_entity_poly.pdbx_seq_one_letter_code
_entity_poly.pdbx_strand_id
1 'polypeptide(L)' 'MDNCKANKCIECTVTQCRNHCETSNFCALDRIRVGTHEMNPTMDQCTDCLSFQCK' A
#
# COMPACT_ATOMS: atom_id res chain seq x y z
N MET A 1 14.34 -16.04 6.43
CA MET A 1 13.00 -16.61 6.70
C MET A 1 12.02 -15.51 6.41
N ASP A 2 11.73 -15.37 5.13
CA ASP A 2 10.98 -14.28 4.54
C ASP A 2 9.50 -14.49 4.84
N ASN A 3 9.09 -14.10 6.05
CA ASN A 3 7.69 -14.13 6.49
C ASN A 3 6.92 -12.94 5.90
N CYS A 4 7.15 -12.65 4.62
CA CYS A 4 6.34 -11.70 3.90
C CYS A 4 5.10 -12.42 3.37
N LYS A 5 3.96 -12.18 4.01
CA LYS A 5 2.65 -12.65 3.56
C LYS A 5 2.15 -11.78 2.40
N ALA A 6 2.75 -11.93 1.22
CA ALA A 6 2.37 -11.17 0.02
C ALA A 6 0.85 -11.27 -0.23
N ASN A 7 0.13 -10.18 0.01
CA ASN A 7 -1.28 -10.11 -0.27
C ASN A 7 -1.47 -9.79 -1.76
N LYS A 8 -1.82 -10.83 -2.54
CA LYS A 8 -2.03 -10.73 -3.98
C LYS A 8 -3.23 -9.84 -4.37
N CYS A 9 -4.04 -9.42 -3.41
CA CYS A 9 -5.13 -8.46 -3.61
C CYS A 9 -4.67 -7.01 -3.40
N ILE A 10 -3.44 -6.77 -2.95
CA ILE A 10 -2.90 -5.43 -2.68
C ILE A 10 -1.53 -5.33 -3.34
N GLU A 11 -1.55 -4.94 -4.62
CA GLU A 11 -0.31 -4.64 -5.33
C GLU A 11 0.36 -3.40 -4.73
N CYS A 12 1.66 -3.48 -4.49
CA CYS A 12 2.45 -2.40 -3.96
C CYS A 12 3.84 -2.48 -4.57
N THR A 13 4.19 -1.51 -5.41
CA THR A 13 5.49 -1.40 -6.08
C THR A 13 6.43 -0.43 -5.35
N VAL A 14 5.95 0.23 -4.30
CA VAL A 14 6.70 1.23 -3.53
C VAL A 14 7.65 0.51 -2.59
N THR A 15 8.93 0.41 -2.97
CA THR A 15 9.95 -0.32 -2.21
C THR A 15 10.25 0.30 -0.84
N GLN A 16 10.00 1.60 -0.67
CA GLN A 16 10.09 2.32 0.60
C GLN A 16 8.89 2.05 1.53
N CYS A 17 7.85 1.34 1.08
CA CYS A 17 6.74 0.98 1.95
C CYS A 17 7.21 -0.04 3.00
N ARG A 18 7.03 0.26 4.28
CA ARG A 18 7.36 -0.60 5.43
C ARG A 18 6.72 -1.98 5.33
N ASN A 19 5.57 -2.05 4.69
CA ASN A 19 4.78 -3.26 4.51
C ASN A 19 5.00 -3.88 3.12
N HIS A 20 5.93 -3.37 2.30
CA HIS A 20 6.26 -3.93 0.99
C HIS A 20 6.84 -5.32 1.13
N CYS A 21 6.38 -6.24 0.30
CA CYS A 21 6.96 -7.56 0.20
C CYS A 21 8.27 -7.51 -0.57
N GLU A 22 9.42 -7.57 0.08
CA GLU A 22 10.71 -7.34 -0.59
C GLU A 22 10.99 -8.30 -1.77
N THR A 23 10.31 -9.45 -1.79
CA THR A 23 10.43 -10.47 -2.83
C THR A 23 9.39 -10.36 -3.96
N SER A 24 8.36 -9.51 -3.83
CA SER A 24 7.29 -9.38 -4.84
C SER A 24 6.58 -8.02 -4.75
N ASN A 25 5.98 -7.53 -5.84
CA ASN A 25 5.32 -6.23 -5.87
C ASN A 25 3.95 -6.21 -5.16
N PHE A 26 3.89 -6.68 -3.93
CA PHE A 26 2.67 -6.78 -3.13
C PHE A 26 2.89 -6.24 -1.73
N CYS A 27 1.81 -5.79 -1.08
CA CYS A 27 1.84 -5.42 0.32
C CYS A 27 1.64 -6.67 1.20
N ALA A 28 2.25 -6.72 2.38
CA ALA A 28 2.04 -7.79 3.35
C ALA A 28 0.79 -7.57 4.23
N LEU A 29 0.11 -6.43 4.07
CA LEU A 29 -1.11 -6.12 4.82
C LEU A 29 -2.30 -6.93 4.30
N ASP A 30 -3.18 -7.37 5.20
CA ASP A 30 -4.44 -8.00 4.83
C ASP A 30 -5.47 -6.98 4.30
N ARG A 31 -5.35 -5.71 4.69
CA ARG A 31 -6.21 -4.61 4.25
C ARG A 31 -5.41 -3.31 4.16
N ILE A 32 -5.79 -2.44 3.22
CA ILE A 32 -5.33 -1.05 3.17
C ILE A 32 -6.50 -0.11 3.40
N ARG A 33 -6.19 1.08 3.91
CA ARG A 33 -7.11 2.20 3.98
C ARG A 33 -6.72 3.21 2.91
N VAL A 34 -7.59 3.42 1.94
CA VAL A 34 -7.49 4.54 1.02
C VAL A 34 -8.25 5.72 1.62
N GLY A 35 -7.68 6.91 1.54
CA GLY A 35 -8.30 8.15 1.98
C GLY A 35 -8.04 9.27 0.99
N THR A 36 -8.60 10.43 1.26
CA THR A 36 -8.42 11.64 0.46
C THR A 36 -8.33 12.85 1.40
N HIS A 37 -7.63 13.90 0.99
CA HIS A 37 -7.63 15.18 1.68
C HIS A 37 -8.71 16.14 1.16
N GLU A 38 -9.46 15.77 0.11
CA GLU A 38 -10.51 16.57 -0.50
C GLU A 38 -11.90 16.06 -0.11
N MET A 39 -12.90 16.93 -0.14
CA MET A 39 -14.29 16.52 0.13
C MET A 39 -14.86 15.63 -0.97
N ASN A 40 -14.44 15.83 -2.23
CA ASN A 40 -14.91 15.10 -3.40
C ASN A 40 -13.76 14.85 -4.39
N PRO A 41 -12.93 13.82 -4.18
CA PRO A 41 -11.81 13.51 -5.08
C PRO A 41 -12.35 13.03 -6.43
N THR A 42 -11.92 13.68 -7.51
CA THR A 42 -12.24 13.27 -8.88
C THR A 42 -11.06 12.65 -9.62
N MET A 43 -9.87 12.71 -9.01
CA MET A 43 -8.62 12.21 -9.57
C MET A 43 -7.96 11.25 -8.60
N ASP A 44 -7.25 10.26 -9.13
CA ASP A 44 -6.50 9.25 -8.37
C ASP A 44 -5.39 9.87 -7.53
N GLN A 45 -4.77 10.96 -8.00
CA GLN A 45 -3.73 11.67 -7.25
C GLN A 45 -4.26 12.35 -5.98
N CYS A 46 -5.59 12.54 -5.87
CA CYS A 46 -6.24 13.05 -4.66
C CYS A 46 -6.56 11.92 -3.65
N THR A 47 -6.23 10.66 -3.98
CA THR A 47 -6.44 9.49 -3.12
C THR A 47 -5.12 8.88 -2.67
N ASP A 48 -4.93 8.80 -1.35
CA ASP A 48 -3.71 8.30 -0.73
C ASP A 48 -3.95 6.96 -0.04
N CYS A 49 -2.95 6.08 -0.11
CA CYS A 49 -2.90 4.91 0.77
C CYS A 49 -2.51 5.33 2.18
N LEU A 50 -3.49 5.56 3.06
CA LEU A 50 -3.27 5.92 4.47
C LEU A 50 -2.64 4.79 5.30
N SER A 51 -2.54 3.58 4.75
CA SER A 51 -1.78 2.47 5.35
C SER A 51 -0.31 2.46 4.96
N PHE A 52 0.11 3.35 4.06
CA PHE A 52 1.51 3.54 3.72
C PHE A 52 2.29 4.04 4.95
N GLN A 53 3.41 3.41 5.20
CA GLN A 53 4.41 3.85 6.16
C GLN A 53 5.76 3.75 5.47
N CYS A 54 6.61 4.77 5.60
CA CYS A 54 7.98 4.65 5.12
C CYS A 54 8.75 3.64 5.98
N LYS A 55 9.62 2.83 5.36
CA LYS A 55 10.64 2.02 6.03
C LYS A 55 11.57 2.88 6.88
#